data_AF-A0A519MB02-F1
#
_entry.id   AF-A0A519MB02-F1
#
_cell.length_a   1.000
_cell.length_b   1.000
_cell.length_c   1.000
_cell.angle_alpha   90.00
_cell.angle_beta   90.00
_cell.angle_gamma   90.00
#
_symmetry.space_group_name_H-M   'P 1'
#
loop_
_entity.id
_entity.type
_entity.pdbx_description
1 polymer ?
#
loop_
_entity_poly.entity_id
_entity_poly.type
_entity_poly.pdbx_seq_one_letter_code
_entity_poly.pdbx_strand_id
1 'polypeptide(L)'
;MSLPMKTTSLILTATSIFLSLSAPTQAQGQDGKIRDKAYNISSQDAEMDAAITKARATLDDFLKIQANPPKGADEFKLKVMFTGGGNSEHIWVTPFQTTKTGFKGTLAGEPRYVTRLSNGQNVTFTRADITDWGYTLNGKQKGSYTVCVMFNHMPAADANRYRRDYGFEC
;
A
#
# COMPACT_ATOMS: atom_id res chain seq x y z
N MET A 1 30.58 78.25 8.45
CA MET A 1 31.55 78.55 9.53
C MET A 1 30.74 79.03 10.72
N SER A 2 30.60 78.17 11.74
CA SER A 2 30.10 78.38 13.11
C SER A 2 29.45 77.09 13.62
N LEU A 3 30.31 76.27 14.21
CA LEU A 3 30.07 75.29 15.28
C LEU A 3 29.74 76.06 16.59
N PRO A 4 29.38 75.45 17.75
CA PRO A 4 29.02 74.06 18.04
C PRO A 4 27.93 73.86 19.14
N MET A 5 27.68 72.56 19.46
CA MET A 5 27.47 71.95 20.80
C MET A 5 26.49 72.59 21.80
N LYS A 6 25.55 71.78 22.30
CA LYS A 6 25.62 71.22 23.67
C LYS A 6 24.43 70.30 24.04
N THR A 7 24.82 69.09 24.49
CA THR A 7 24.38 68.39 25.72
C THR A 7 22.95 67.85 25.89
N THR A 8 22.92 66.52 25.99
CA THR A 8 22.43 65.73 27.14
C THR A 8 20.94 65.74 27.48
N SER A 9 20.26 64.63 27.19
CA SER A 9 19.78 63.70 28.22
C SER A 9 19.01 62.54 27.59
N LEU A 10 19.44 61.34 27.94
CA LEU A 10 18.89 60.06 27.51
C LEU A 10 17.62 59.78 28.32
N ILE A 11 16.45 59.86 27.69
CA ILE A 11 15.19 59.37 28.28
C ILE A 11 14.93 57.99 27.66
N LEU A 12 15.18 56.93 28.44
CA LEU A 12 14.91 55.56 28.03
C LEU A 12 13.44 55.25 28.35
N THR A 13 12.55 55.46 27.38
CA THR A 13 11.15 55.00 27.47
C THR A 13 11.08 53.51 27.16
N ALA A 14 10.76 52.72 28.18
CA ALA A 14 10.53 51.27 28.05
C ALA A 14 9.31 51.01 27.16
N THR A 15 9.55 50.56 25.93
CA THR A 15 8.49 50.17 25.00
C THR A 15 8.32 48.65 25.09
N SER A 16 7.23 48.20 25.71
CA SER A 16 6.90 46.78 25.80
C SER A 16 6.38 46.30 24.44
N ILE A 17 7.21 45.57 23.70
CA ILE A 17 6.83 44.88 22.46
C ILE A 17 6.20 43.54 22.85
N PHE A 18 4.88 43.41 22.65
CA PHE A 18 4.20 42.12 22.72
C PHE A 18 4.63 41.27 21.52
N LEU A 19 5.55 40.34 21.77
CA LEU A 19 5.97 39.35 20.78
C LEU A 19 4.93 38.21 20.77
N SER A 20 4.00 38.23 19.81
CA SER A 20 3.10 37.10 19.56
C SER A 20 3.90 35.94 18.98
N LEU A 21 4.22 34.97 19.84
CA LEU A 21 4.75 33.67 19.40
C LEU A 21 3.64 32.89 18.69
N SER A 22 3.55 33.06 17.38
CA SER A 22 2.80 32.15 16.51
C SER A 22 3.62 30.86 16.37
N ALA A 23 3.34 29.85 17.19
CA ALA A 23 3.87 28.51 16.94
C ALA A 23 3.26 27.97 15.63
N PRO A 24 4.04 27.44 14.68
CA PRO A 24 3.47 26.71 13.57
C PRO A 24 2.96 25.37 14.10
N THR A 25 1.63 25.24 14.20
CA THR A 25 0.96 23.95 14.39
C THR A 25 1.10 23.15 13.10
N GLN A 26 2.23 22.46 12.90
CA GLN A 26 2.32 21.38 11.92
C GLN A 26 2.01 20.05 12.60
N ALA A 27 0.74 19.85 12.94
CA ALA A 27 0.19 18.51 13.09
C ALA A 27 -0.06 17.95 11.67
N GLN A 28 1.00 17.54 10.97
CA GLN A 28 0.85 16.70 9.78
C GLN A 28 0.88 15.24 10.24
N GLY A 29 -0.28 14.74 10.65
CA GLY A 29 -0.53 13.30 10.65
C GLY A 29 -0.56 12.82 9.20
N GLN A 30 0.61 12.49 8.65
CA GLN A 30 0.67 11.60 7.50
C GLN A 30 0.18 10.24 7.99
N ASP A 31 -0.88 9.73 7.37
CA ASP A 31 -1.37 8.36 7.58
C ASP A 31 -0.17 7.39 7.51
N GLY A 32 0.26 6.91 8.68
CA GLY A 32 1.62 6.40 8.95
C GLY A 32 1.90 5.00 8.42
N LYS A 33 1.11 4.53 7.44
CA LYS A 33 1.24 3.18 6.88
C LYS A 33 2.38 3.08 5.87
N ILE A 34 3.06 1.94 5.82
CA ILE A 34 3.99 1.64 4.72
C ILE A 34 3.28 1.68 3.36
N ARG A 35 3.68 2.61 2.49
CA ARG A 35 3.24 2.60 1.09
C ARG A 35 3.80 1.37 0.38
N ASP A 36 3.02 0.85 -0.57
CA ASP A 36 3.40 -0.27 -1.44
C ASP A 36 4.73 -0.01 -2.15
N LYS A 37 5.79 -0.65 -1.64
CA LYS A 37 7.08 -0.78 -2.33
C LYS A 37 7.05 -2.10 -3.09
N ALA A 38 7.27 -2.06 -4.41
CA ALA A 38 7.49 -3.30 -5.14
C ALA A 38 8.90 -3.83 -4.88
N TYR A 39 8.98 -5.11 -4.55
CA TYR A 39 10.20 -5.88 -4.43
C TYR A 39 10.29 -6.82 -5.62
N ASN A 40 11.45 -6.85 -6.29
CA ASN A 40 11.70 -7.79 -7.36
C ASN A 40 12.18 -9.11 -6.74
N ILE A 41 11.36 -10.15 -6.86
CA ILE A 41 11.69 -11.51 -6.44
C ILE A 41 11.90 -12.33 -7.69
N SER A 42 12.92 -13.19 -7.67
CA SER A 42 13.22 -14.08 -8.79
C SER A 42 11.97 -14.85 -9.22
N SER A 43 11.72 -14.93 -10.53
CA SER A 43 10.67 -15.77 -11.09
C SER A 43 10.93 -17.27 -10.94
N GLN A 44 12.10 -17.66 -10.42
CA GLN A 44 12.50 -19.04 -10.15
C GLN A 44 12.59 -19.31 -8.63
N ASP A 45 11.98 -18.46 -7.81
CA ASP A 45 11.95 -18.65 -6.37
C ASP A 45 10.97 -19.78 -6.02
N ALA A 46 11.50 -20.89 -5.50
CA ALA A 46 10.72 -22.07 -5.19
C ALA A 46 9.67 -21.84 -4.08
N GLU A 47 9.93 -20.92 -3.14
CA GLU A 47 8.95 -20.56 -2.11
C GLU A 47 7.80 -19.76 -2.73
N MET A 48 8.11 -18.86 -3.66
CA MET A 48 7.10 -18.09 -4.40
C MET A 48 6.21 -19.00 -5.25
N ASP A 49 6.78 -19.96 -5.97
CA ASP A 49 6.03 -20.93 -6.78
C ASP A 49 5.11 -21.81 -5.91
N ALA A 50 5.62 -22.24 -4.74
CA ALA A 50 4.83 -22.98 -3.77
C ALA A 50 3.67 -22.14 -3.21
N ALA A 51 3.90 -20.85 -2.93
CA ALA A 51 2.87 -19.93 -2.47
C ALA A 51 1.78 -19.69 -3.53
N ILE A 52 2.15 -19.51 -4.80
CA ILE A 52 1.21 -19.38 -5.92
C ILE A 52 0.39 -20.67 -6.08
N THR A 53 1.04 -21.83 -6.01
CA THR A 53 0.39 -23.14 -6.09
C THR A 53 -0.64 -23.30 -4.98
N LYS A 54 -0.26 -22.96 -3.73
CA LYS A 54 -1.17 -23.00 -2.58
C LYS A 54 -2.35 -22.04 -2.77
N ALA A 55 -2.10 -20.81 -3.20
CA ALA A 55 -3.16 -19.83 -3.43
C ALA A 55 -4.19 -20.34 -4.45
N ARG A 56 -3.73 -20.94 -5.55
CA ARG A 56 -4.61 -21.53 -6.58
C ARG A 56 -5.37 -22.75 -6.06
N ALA A 57 -4.74 -23.59 -5.23
CA ALA A 57 -5.37 -24.77 -4.65
C ALA A 57 -6.51 -24.41 -3.69
N THR A 58 -6.40 -23.29 -2.96
CA THR A 58 -7.42 -22.84 -2.00
C THR A 58 -8.35 -21.75 -2.53
N LEU A 59 -8.26 -21.43 -3.83
CA LEU A 59 -9.01 -20.33 -4.44
C LEU A 59 -10.54 -20.54 -4.35
N ASP A 60 -11.02 -21.78 -4.52
CA ASP A 60 -12.47 -22.04 -4.46
C ASP A 60 -13.06 -21.79 -3.07
N ASP A 61 -12.31 -22.09 -2.02
CA ASP A 61 -12.76 -21.81 -0.66
C ASP A 61 -12.77 -20.32 -0.36
N PHE A 62 -11.76 -19.59 -0.83
CA PHE A 62 -11.77 -18.13 -0.80
C PHE A 62 -12.98 -17.54 -1.53
N LEU A 63 -13.32 -18.03 -2.73
CA LEU A 63 -14.47 -17.53 -3.50
C LEU A 63 -15.81 -17.83 -2.80
N LYS A 64 -15.94 -18.99 -2.13
CA LYS A 64 -17.12 -19.28 -1.29
C LYS A 64 -17.25 -18.30 -0.13
N ILE A 65 -16.14 -17.96 0.54
CA ILE A 65 -16.11 -16.95 1.61
C ILE A 65 -16.48 -15.58 1.05
N GLN A 66 -15.95 -15.19 -0.11
CA GLN A 66 -16.28 -13.90 -0.73
C GLN A 66 -17.76 -13.82 -1.12
N ALA A 67 -18.35 -14.91 -1.59
CA ALA A 67 -19.77 -14.96 -1.95
C ALA A 67 -20.70 -14.88 -0.73
N ASN A 68 -20.25 -15.33 0.44
CA ASN A 68 -20.98 -15.23 1.70
C ASN A 68 -20.04 -14.79 2.84
N PRO A 69 -19.65 -13.49 2.89
CA PRO A 69 -18.65 -13.01 3.84
C PRO A 69 -19.13 -13.17 5.29
N PRO A 70 -18.34 -13.79 6.19
CA PRO A 70 -18.65 -13.79 7.60
C PRO A 70 -18.57 -12.36 8.16
N LYS A 71 -19.22 -12.11 9.30
CA LYS A 71 -19.16 -10.82 9.97
C LYS A 71 -17.71 -10.43 10.26
N GLY A 72 -17.34 -9.20 9.88
CA GLY A 72 -15.99 -8.66 10.06
C GLY A 72 -15.01 -9.04 8.95
N ALA A 73 -15.46 -9.70 7.87
CA ALA A 73 -14.68 -9.91 6.67
C ALA A 73 -14.88 -8.80 5.63
N ASP A 74 -13.79 -8.25 5.11
CA ASP A 74 -13.77 -7.20 4.08
C ASP A 74 -12.48 -7.25 3.23
N GLU A 75 -12.26 -6.24 2.38
CA GLU A 75 -11.05 -6.07 1.56
C GLU A 75 -10.68 -7.28 0.67
N PHE A 76 -11.68 -7.99 0.14
CA PHE A 76 -11.47 -9.10 -0.78
C PHE A 76 -10.75 -8.64 -2.06
N LYS A 77 -9.67 -9.32 -2.41
CA LYS A 77 -8.81 -8.98 -3.54
C LYS A 77 -8.17 -10.24 -4.15
N LEU A 78 -7.91 -10.17 -5.46
CA LEU A 78 -7.17 -11.18 -6.21
C LEU A 78 -5.86 -10.58 -6.70
N LYS A 79 -4.74 -11.30 -6.64
CA LYS A 79 -3.50 -10.90 -7.30
C LYS A 79 -3.41 -11.62 -8.63
N VAL A 80 -3.22 -10.87 -9.69
CA VAL A 80 -3.28 -11.35 -11.07
C VAL A 80 -1.98 -11.05 -11.77
N MET A 81 -1.46 -12.02 -12.51
CA MET A 81 -0.31 -11.84 -13.38
C MET A 81 -0.78 -11.26 -14.72
N PHE A 82 -0.34 -10.05 -15.03
CA PHE A 82 -0.56 -9.41 -16.31
C PHE A 82 0.72 -9.45 -17.15
N THR A 83 0.59 -9.67 -18.45
CA THR A 83 1.70 -9.71 -19.39
C THR A 83 1.56 -8.63 -20.45
N GLY A 84 2.66 -7.96 -20.83
CA GLY A 84 2.66 -7.00 -21.92
C GLY A 84 4.05 -6.45 -22.23
N GLY A 85 4.33 -6.23 -23.52
CA GLY A 85 5.62 -5.68 -23.95
C GLY A 85 6.84 -6.55 -23.57
N GLY A 86 6.66 -7.86 -23.44
CA GLY A 86 7.70 -8.79 -22.99
C GLY A 86 7.90 -8.89 -21.47
N ASN A 87 7.14 -8.10 -20.69
CA ASN A 87 7.20 -8.11 -19.23
C ASN A 87 5.98 -8.81 -18.62
N SER A 88 6.12 -9.24 -17.36
CA SER A 88 5.03 -9.74 -16.52
C SER A 88 5.03 -9.02 -15.17
N GLU A 89 3.85 -8.70 -14.65
CA GLU A 89 3.68 -8.09 -13.33
C GLU A 89 2.49 -8.68 -12.59
N HIS A 90 2.66 -8.90 -11.28
CA HIS A 90 1.60 -9.39 -10.40
C HIS A 90 0.97 -8.22 -9.66
N ILE A 91 -0.28 -7.90 -9.98
CA ILE A 91 -0.96 -6.71 -9.47
C ILE A 91 -2.27 -7.10 -8.79
N TRP A 92 -2.59 -6.43 -7.68
CA TRP A 92 -3.87 -6.63 -6.99
C TRP A 92 -5.03 -6.08 -7.81
N VAL A 93 -6.17 -6.78 -7.74
CA VAL A 93 -7.44 -6.41 -8.36
C VAL A 93 -8.51 -6.43 -7.28
N THR A 94 -9.15 -5.28 -7.08
CA THR A 94 -10.30 -5.11 -6.18
C THR A 94 -11.06 -3.81 -6.51
N PRO A 95 -12.41 -3.80 -6.45
CA PRO A 95 -13.28 -4.98 -6.29
C PRO A 95 -13.22 -5.89 -7.53
N PHE A 96 -13.66 -7.14 -7.38
CA PHE A 96 -13.77 -8.10 -8.47
C PHE A 96 -15.09 -8.87 -8.42
N GLN A 97 -15.45 -9.50 -9.54
CA GLN A 97 -16.63 -10.34 -9.71
C GLN A 97 -16.27 -11.56 -10.55
N THR A 98 -16.77 -12.74 -10.16
CA THR A 98 -16.81 -13.93 -11.01
C THR A 98 -17.78 -13.74 -12.18
N THR A 99 -17.38 -14.21 -13.36
CA THR A 99 -18.19 -14.23 -14.58
C THR A 99 -18.35 -15.67 -15.07
N LYS A 100 -19.11 -15.90 -16.15
CA LYS A 100 -19.26 -17.23 -16.75
C LYS A 100 -17.94 -17.84 -17.22
N THR A 101 -16.96 -17.01 -17.61
CA THR A 101 -15.71 -17.44 -18.25
C THR A 101 -14.47 -17.08 -17.46
N GLY A 102 -14.60 -16.48 -16.28
CA GLY A 102 -13.47 -16.04 -15.46
C GLY A 102 -13.87 -14.94 -14.50
N PHE A 103 -13.18 -13.81 -14.57
CA PHE A 103 -13.31 -12.72 -13.62
C PHE A 103 -13.24 -11.37 -14.34
N LYS A 104 -13.84 -10.36 -13.72
CA LYS A 104 -13.61 -8.96 -14.03
C LYS A 104 -13.38 -8.19 -12.74
N GLY A 105 -12.63 -7.10 -12.80
CA GLY A 105 -12.40 -6.26 -11.62
C GLY A 105 -11.65 -4.99 -11.96
N THR A 106 -11.30 -4.25 -10.91
CA THR A 106 -10.56 -2.99 -11.03
C THR A 106 -9.14 -3.19 -10.52
N LEU A 107 -8.17 -2.81 -11.34
CA LEU A 107 -6.75 -2.91 -11.01
C LEU A 107 -6.43 -1.91 -9.87
N ALA A 108 -5.83 -2.41 -8.79
CA ALA A 108 -5.59 -1.69 -7.54
C ALA A 108 -4.09 -1.65 -7.22
N GLY A 109 -3.34 -0.99 -8.09
CA GLY A 109 -1.88 -0.85 -8.03
C GLY A 109 -1.36 -0.20 -9.30
N GLU A 110 -0.22 0.50 -9.24
CA GLU A 110 0.35 1.13 -10.43
C GLU A 110 1.30 0.15 -11.14
N PRO A 111 1.01 -0.26 -12.41
CA PRO A 111 1.93 -1.08 -13.19
C PRO A 111 3.24 -0.34 -13.47
N ARG A 112 4.38 -1.03 -13.44
CA ARG A 112 5.71 -0.45 -13.69
C ARG A 112 6.26 -0.77 -15.08
N TYR A 113 5.92 -1.93 -15.62
CA TYR A 113 6.50 -2.52 -16.82
C TYR A 113 5.44 -2.88 -17.87
N VAL A 114 4.23 -3.23 -17.45
CA VAL A 114 3.06 -3.50 -18.31
C VAL A 114 2.33 -2.18 -18.56
N THR A 115 2.98 -1.27 -19.30
CA THR A 115 2.59 0.14 -19.47
C THR A 115 1.29 0.39 -20.23
N ARG A 116 0.64 -0.66 -20.76
CA ARG A 116 -0.70 -0.58 -21.35
C ARG A 116 -1.82 -0.68 -20.31
N LEU A 117 -1.47 -0.90 -19.05
CA LEU A 117 -2.38 -0.91 -17.93
C LEU A 117 -2.19 0.34 -17.08
N SER A 118 -3.21 0.72 -16.33
CA SER A 118 -3.15 1.83 -15.37
C SER A 118 -3.94 1.49 -14.11
N ASN A 119 -3.54 2.07 -12.97
CA ASN A 119 -4.32 1.93 -11.74
C ASN A 119 -5.76 2.43 -11.93
N GLY A 120 -6.74 1.71 -11.37
CA GLY A 120 -8.17 2.00 -11.55
C GLY A 120 -8.77 1.48 -12.86
N GLN A 121 -7.97 0.85 -13.73
CA GLN A 121 -8.48 0.27 -14.98
C GLN A 121 -9.34 -0.98 -14.72
N ASN A 122 -10.44 -1.10 -15.46
CA ASN A 122 -11.22 -2.34 -15.50
C ASN A 122 -10.51 -3.39 -16.35
N VAL A 123 -10.37 -4.59 -15.78
CA VAL A 123 -9.67 -5.72 -16.38
C VAL A 123 -10.52 -6.98 -16.35
N THR A 124 -10.28 -7.86 -17.31
CA THR A 124 -10.83 -9.22 -17.37
C THR A 124 -9.70 -10.22 -17.37
N PHE A 125 -9.86 -11.32 -16.63
CA PHE A 125 -8.81 -12.33 -16.49
C PHE A 125 -9.42 -13.68 -16.16
N THR A 126 -8.62 -14.73 -16.30
CA THR A 126 -9.01 -16.11 -16.08
C THR A 126 -8.48 -16.62 -14.75
N ARG A 127 -8.91 -17.82 -14.38
CA ARG A 127 -8.40 -18.52 -13.19
C ARG A 127 -6.88 -18.77 -13.27
N ALA A 128 -6.35 -19.02 -14.47
CA ALA A 128 -4.93 -19.29 -14.66
C ALA A 128 -4.07 -18.06 -14.36
N ASP A 129 -4.62 -16.86 -14.54
CA ASP A 129 -3.89 -15.60 -14.31
C ASP A 129 -3.78 -15.26 -12.82
N ILE A 130 -4.60 -15.88 -11.96
CA ILE A 130 -4.58 -15.63 -10.51
C ILE A 130 -3.35 -16.28 -9.90
N THR A 131 -2.59 -15.48 -9.16
CA THR A 131 -1.36 -15.91 -8.47
C THR A 131 -1.43 -15.76 -6.96
N ASP A 132 -2.41 -15.03 -6.44
CA ASP A 132 -2.70 -14.95 -5.01
C ASP A 132 -4.13 -14.47 -4.76
N TRP A 133 -4.59 -14.54 -3.52
CA TRP A 133 -5.84 -13.95 -3.06
C TRP A 133 -5.68 -13.46 -1.62
N GLY A 134 -6.51 -12.50 -1.20
CA GLY A 134 -6.50 -12.03 0.18
C GLY A 134 -7.81 -11.38 0.58
N TYR A 135 -8.07 -11.38 1.89
CA TYR A 135 -9.13 -10.60 2.52
C TYR A 135 -8.75 -10.32 3.97
N THR A 136 -9.43 -9.38 4.61
CA THR A 136 -9.22 -9.05 6.01
C THR A 136 -10.37 -9.64 6.83
N LEU A 137 -10.07 -10.25 7.98
CA LEU A 137 -11.04 -10.75 8.94
C LEU A 137 -10.73 -10.17 10.31
N ASN A 138 -11.60 -9.30 10.82
CA ASN A 138 -11.41 -8.61 12.10
C ASN A 138 -10.03 -7.93 12.19
N GLY A 139 -9.60 -7.25 11.12
CA GLY A 139 -8.32 -6.56 11.03
C GLY A 139 -7.10 -7.46 10.85
N LYS A 140 -7.28 -8.77 10.59
CA LYS A 140 -6.20 -9.72 10.28
C LYS A 140 -6.25 -10.15 8.83
N GLN A 141 -5.12 -10.09 8.13
CA GLN A 141 -5.03 -10.55 6.75
C GLN A 141 -5.09 -12.08 6.71
N LYS A 142 -5.95 -12.60 5.83
CA LYS A 142 -6.05 -14.01 5.48
C LYS A 142 -5.68 -14.19 4.01
N GLY A 143 -5.02 -15.31 3.70
CA GLY A 143 -4.42 -15.53 2.37
C GLY A 143 -3.10 -14.78 2.24
N SER A 144 -2.92 -14.10 1.10
CA SER A 144 -1.74 -13.32 0.74
C SER A 144 -0.44 -14.12 0.85
N TYR A 145 -0.46 -15.36 0.36
CA TYR A 145 0.66 -16.30 0.51
C TYR A 145 1.95 -15.78 -0.15
N THR A 146 1.83 -15.12 -1.29
CA THR A 146 2.98 -14.52 -2.01
C THR A 146 3.55 -13.33 -1.25
N VAL A 147 2.74 -12.61 -0.47
CA VAL A 147 3.20 -11.51 0.39
C VAL A 147 3.97 -12.06 1.59
N CYS A 148 3.52 -13.18 2.16
CA CYS A 148 4.25 -13.86 3.23
C CYS A 148 5.66 -14.28 2.78
N VAL A 149 5.78 -14.86 1.59
CA VAL A 149 7.11 -15.17 1.01
C VAL A 149 7.90 -13.88 0.79
N MET A 150 7.28 -12.82 0.26
CA MET A 150 7.94 -11.53 0.08
C MET A 150 8.57 -10.98 1.36
N PHE A 151 8.00 -11.24 2.54
CA PHE A 151 8.60 -10.83 3.83
C PHE A 151 9.97 -11.45 4.09
N ASN A 152 10.28 -12.62 3.51
CA ASN A 152 11.60 -13.26 3.62
C ASN A 152 12.67 -12.56 2.77
N HIS A 153 12.27 -11.77 1.76
CA HIS A 153 13.17 -11.11 0.81
C HIS A 153 13.30 -9.60 1.04
N MET A 154 12.72 -9.07 2.12
CA MET A 154 12.80 -7.64 2.45
C MET A 154 13.48 -7.41 3.80
N PRO A 155 13.95 -6.19 4.09
CA PRO A 155 14.47 -5.87 5.41
C PRO A 155 13.42 -6.14 6.50
N ALA A 156 13.84 -6.77 7.61
CA ALA A 156 12.94 -7.17 8.69
C ALA A 156 12.10 -6.00 9.25
N ALA A 157 12.66 -4.79 9.28
CA ALA A 157 11.94 -3.59 9.70
C ALA A 157 10.76 -3.23 8.77
N ASP A 158 10.92 -3.42 7.46
CA ASP A 158 9.83 -3.19 6.49
C ASP A 158 8.78 -4.31 6.60
N ALA A 159 9.19 -5.58 6.73
CA ALA A 159 8.26 -6.70 6.94
C ALA A 159 7.42 -6.52 8.22
N ASN A 160 8.06 -6.18 9.34
CA ASN A 160 7.37 -5.93 10.61
C ASN A 160 6.42 -4.73 10.54
N ARG A 161 6.74 -3.73 9.72
CA ARG A 161 5.85 -2.60 9.48
C ARG A 161 4.61 -3.05 8.69
N TYR A 162 4.75 -3.82 7.61
CA TYR A 162 3.60 -4.37 6.88
C TYR A 162 2.71 -5.23 7.79
N ARG A 163 3.29 -6.11 8.60
CA ARG A 163 2.54 -6.95 9.56
C ARG A 163 1.66 -6.12 10.49
N ARG A 164 2.23 -5.07 11.07
CA ARG A 164 1.50 -4.19 11.98
C ARG A 164 0.43 -3.35 11.28
N ASP A 165 0.77 -2.76 10.13
CA ASP A 165 -0.08 -1.75 9.47
C ASP A 165 -1.25 -2.38 8.70
N TYR A 166 -1.12 -3.65 8.29
CA TYR A 166 -2.08 -4.38 7.45
C TYR A 166 -2.54 -5.73 8.04
N GLY A 167 -2.06 -6.09 9.24
CA GLY A 167 -2.55 -7.24 9.98
C GLY A 167 -2.09 -8.61 9.45
N PHE A 168 -0.95 -8.70 8.75
CA PHE A 168 -0.37 -9.99 8.37
C PHE A 168 0.12 -10.77 9.59
N GLU A 169 -0.13 -12.09 9.58
CA GLU A 169 0.19 -13.01 10.69
C GLU A 169 1.32 -14.00 10.35
N CYS A 170 1.74 -14.02 9.09
CA CYS A 170 3.10 -14.38 8.71
C CYS A 170 4.00 -13.16 8.90
#